data_AF-A0A1I0J4T9-F1
#
_entry.id   AF-A0A1I0J4T9-F1
#
_cell.length_a   1.000
_cell.length_b   1.000
_cell.length_c   1.000
_cell.angle_alpha   90.00
_cell.angle_beta   90.00
_cell.angle_gamma   90.00
#
_symmetry.space_group_name_H-M   'P 1'
#
loop_
_entity.id
_entity.type
_entity.pdbx_description
1 polymer ?
#
loop_
_entity_poly.entity_id
_entity_poly.type
_entity_poly.pdbx_seq_one_letter_code
_entity_poly.pdbx_strand_id
1 'polypeptide(L)'
;MEIDLLDFVEQCRDLAKQALGKHAGEPASGGFARWVHVVLHCFRLEEGHSYRETPNRLKYMTEICDVLGLDRENLPDYSTIYK
;
A
#
# COMPACT_ATOMS: atom_id res chain seq x y z
N MET A 1 6.55 -15.18 15.07
CA MET A 1 6.46 -13.83 15.64
C MET A 1 5.27 -13.21 14.97
N GLU A 2 4.23 -12.86 15.71
CA GLU A 2 3.09 -12.15 15.14
C GLU A 2 3.58 -10.74 14.83
N ILE A 3 3.70 -10.42 13.54
CA ILE A 3 4.03 -9.06 13.10
C ILE A 3 2.72 -8.28 13.16
N ASP A 4 2.70 -7.17 13.88
CA ASP A 4 1.59 -6.24 13.79
C ASP A 4 1.58 -5.67 12.36
N LEU A 5 0.50 -5.95 11.62
CA LEU A 5 0.37 -5.57 10.22
C LEU A 5 0.43 -4.05 10.04
N LEU A 6 -0.03 -3.28 11.02
CA LEU A 6 0.09 -1.83 11.02
C LEU A 6 1.57 -1.43 11.11
N ASP A 7 2.30 -1.95 12.11
CA ASP A 7 3.73 -1.68 12.28
C ASP A 7 4.53 -2.06 11.02
N PHE A 8 4.19 -3.18 10.38
CA PHE A 8 4.80 -3.61 9.12
C PHE A 8 4.58 -2.60 7.99
N VAL A 9 3.34 -2.14 7.81
CA VAL A 9 2.98 -1.16 6.78
C VAL A 9 3.69 0.18 7.04
N GLU A 10 3.77 0.60 8.30
CA GLU A 10 4.49 1.83 8.69
C GLU A 10 5.98 1.74 8.39
N GLN A 11 6.63 0.62 8.75
CA GLN A 11 8.03 0.39 8.43
C GLN A 11 8.26 0.34 6.91
N CYS A 12 7.38 -0.31 6.16
CA CYS A 12 7.44 -0.35 4.70
C CYS A 12 7.30 1.06 4.10
N ARG A 13 6.40 1.90 4.62
CA ARG A 13 6.26 3.31 4.20
C ARG A 13 7.56 4.07 4.36
N ASP A 14 8.19 3.96 5.53
CA ASP A 14 9.38 4.74 5.85
C ASP A 14 10.57 4.27 5.01
N LEU A 15 10.75 2.95 4.86
CA LEU A 15 11.77 2.36 4.00
C LEU A 15 11.54 2.71 2.52
N ALA A 16 10.31 2.64 2.02
CA ALA A 16 9.99 2.96 0.63
C ALA A 16 10.26 4.44 0.32
N LYS A 17 9.86 5.35 1.22
CA LYS A 17 10.15 6.79 1.09
C LYS A 17 11.65 7.05 1.11
N GLN A 18 12.39 6.41 2.02
CA GLN A 18 13.85 6.54 2.10
C GLN A 18 14.53 6.04 0.81
N ALA A 19 14.14 4.87 0.30
CA ALA A 19 14.73 4.27 -0.90
C ALA A 19 14.42 5.06 -2.17
N LEU A 20 13.21 5.62 -2.29
CA LEU A 20 12.78 6.40 -3.45
C LEU A 20 13.27 7.85 -3.41
N GLY A 21 13.58 8.37 -2.22
CA GLY A 21 14.04 9.75 -2.02
C GLY A 21 13.07 10.76 -2.62
N LYS A 22 13.59 11.67 -3.46
CA LYS A 22 12.78 12.71 -4.11
C LYS A 22 11.65 12.19 -5.01
N HIS A 23 11.75 10.95 -5.49
CA HIS A 23 10.76 10.33 -6.36
C HIS A 23 9.61 9.65 -5.60
N ALA A 24 9.67 9.63 -4.26
CA ALA A 24 8.67 8.93 -3.45
C ALA A 24 7.24 9.43 -3.75
N GLY A 25 7.06 10.74 -3.83
CA GLY A 25 5.77 11.39 -4.06
C GLY A 25 5.33 11.44 -5.53
N GLU A 26 6.19 11.08 -6.47
CA GLU A 26 5.82 11.10 -7.89
C GLU A 26 4.76 10.03 -8.16
N PRO A 27 3.76 10.32 -9.02
CA PRO A 27 2.77 9.32 -9.37
C PRO A 27 3.44 8.15 -10.09
N ALA A 28 3.19 6.93 -9.61
CA ALA A 28 3.42 5.71 -10.36
C ALA A 28 2.31 5.51 -11.40
N SER A 29 2.41 4.42 -12.16
CA SER A 29 1.29 3.90 -12.94
C SER A 29 0.03 3.85 -12.08
N GLY A 30 -1.06 4.41 -12.59
CA GLY A 30 -2.34 4.37 -11.90
C GLY A 30 -2.60 5.47 -10.86
N GLY A 31 -1.66 6.40 -10.66
CA GLY A 31 -1.94 7.70 -10.02
C GLY A 31 -1.64 7.80 -8.51
N PHE A 32 -1.16 6.74 -7.85
CA PHE A 32 -0.65 6.85 -6.47
C PHE A 32 0.78 7.36 -6.44
N ALA A 33 1.18 7.97 -5.33
CA ALA A 33 2.59 8.18 -5.04
C ALA A 33 3.35 6.83 -5.12
N ARG A 34 4.55 6.86 -5.70
CA ARG A 34 5.35 5.65 -5.95
C ARG A 34 5.63 4.83 -4.70
N TRP A 35 5.77 5.48 -3.54
CA TRP A 35 5.93 4.78 -2.27
C TRP A 35 4.69 3.96 -1.88
N VAL A 36 3.47 4.47 -2.13
CA VAL A 36 2.22 3.75 -1.83
C VAL A 36 2.15 2.47 -2.63
N HIS A 37 2.53 2.52 -3.90
CA HIS A 37 2.56 1.34 -4.76
C HIS A 37 3.49 0.24 -4.20
N VAL A 38 4.69 0.62 -3.77
CA VAL A 38 5.64 -0.32 -3.13
C VAL A 38 5.05 -0.94 -1.86
N VAL A 39 4.44 -0.12 -0.98
CA VAL A 39 3.88 -0.63 0.28
C VAL A 39 2.69 -1.56 0.03
N LEU A 40 1.85 -1.29 -0.96
CA LEU A 40 0.75 -2.19 -1.35
C LEU A 40 1.27 -3.56 -1.81
N HIS A 41 2.41 -3.61 -2.51
CA HIS A 41 3.07 -4.87 -2.86
C HIS A 41 3.58 -5.62 -1.64
N CYS A 42 4.21 -4.92 -0.69
CA CYS A 42 4.67 -5.51 0.57
C CYS A 42 3.49 -6.07 1.39
N PHE A 43 2.45 -5.27 1.58
CA PHE A 43 1.21 -5.67 2.27
C PHE A 43 0.61 -6.94 1.66
N ARG A 44 0.54 -7.00 0.32
CA ARG A 44 0.03 -8.18 -0.40
C ARG A 44 0.84 -9.44 -0.11
N LEU A 45 2.16 -9.31 -0.09
CA LEU A 45 3.07 -10.43 0.17
C LEU A 45 2.98 -10.91 1.62
N GLU A 46 2.91 -9.99 2.58
CA GLU A 46 2.80 -10.30 4.01
C GLU A 46 1.48 -11.03 4.34
N GLU A 47 0.36 -10.49 3.86
CA GLU A 47 -0.97 -11.09 4.06
C GLU A 47 -1.25 -12.29 3.13
N GLY A 48 -0.32 -12.63 2.22
CA GLY A 48 -0.41 -13.80 1.35
C GLY A 48 -1.64 -13.83 0.43
N HIS A 49 -2.07 -12.68 -0.12
CA HIS A 49 -3.27 -12.59 -0.97
C HIS A 49 -2.97 -12.16 -2.42
N SER A 50 -3.98 -12.29 -3.28
CA SER A 50 -3.91 -11.87 -4.68
C SER A 50 -4.19 -10.37 -4.85
N TYR A 51 -3.74 -9.75 -5.94
CA TYR A 51 -4.07 -8.35 -6.24
C TYR A 51 -5.58 -8.08 -6.26
N ARG A 52 -6.39 -9.04 -6.72
CA ARG A 52 -7.85 -8.92 -6.78
C ARG A 52 -8.48 -8.80 -5.39
N GLU A 53 -7.86 -9.39 -4.39
CA GLU A 53 -8.35 -9.36 -3.00
C GLU A 53 -7.88 -8.10 -2.26
N THR A 54 -6.83 -7.43 -2.73
CA THR A 54 -6.21 -6.28 -2.05
C THR A 54 -7.20 -5.16 -1.76
N PRO A 55 -8.01 -4.65 -2.71
CA PRO A 55 -8.97 -3.58 -2.43
C PRO A 55 -10.02 -4.00 -1.40
N ASN A 56 -10.53 -5.24 -1.49
CA ASN A 56 -11.54 -5.75 -0.57
C ASN A 56 -11.01 -5.86 0.86
N ARG A 57 -9.73 -6.23 1.04
CA ARG A 57 -9.11 -6.29 2.37
C ARG A 57 -8.90 -4.89 2.96
N LEU A 58 -8.33 -3.98 2.16
CA LEU A 58 -8.08 -2.59 2.57
C LEU A 58 -9.35 -1.88 3.04
N LYS A 59 -10.52 -2.17 2.43
CA LYS A 59 -11.81 -1.60 2.82
C LYS A 59 -12.10 -1.74 4.33
N TYR A 60 -11.64 -2.83 4.94
CA TYR A 60 -11.87 -3.13 6.35
C TYR A 60 -10.71 -2.74 7.27
N MET A 61 -9.61 -2.21 6.73
CA MET A 61 -8.39 -1.87 7.48
C MET A 61 -8.18 -0.36 7.49
N THR A 62 -8.91 0.33 8.37
CA THR A 62 -8.94 1.79 8.45
C THR A 62 -7.54 2.38 8.66
N GLU A 63 -6.81 1.89 9.66
CA GLU A 63 -5.50 2.45 10.03
C GLU A 63 -4.47 2.26 8.92
N ILE A 64 -4.53 1.13 8.19
CA ILE A 64 -3.67 0.90 7.02
C ILE A 64 -4.02 1.86 5.88
N CYS A 65 -5.30 2.14 5.64
CA CYS A 65 -5.71 3.14 4.64
C CYS A 65 -5.23 4.55 5.03
N ASP A 66 -5.31 4.91 6.31
CA ASP A 66 -4.83 6.21 6.82
C ASP A 66 -3.32 6.35 6.63
N VAL A 67 -2.54 5.30 6.95
CA VAL A 67 -1.09 5.26 6.73
C VAL A 67 -0.73 5.41 5.25
N LEU A 68 -1.53 4.82 4.36
CA LEU A 68 -1.33 4.87 2.90
C LEU A 68 -1.91 6.13 2.24
N GLY A 69 -2.72 6.92 2.97
CA GLY A 69 -3.45 8.06 2.42
C GLY A 69 -4.51 7.66 1.38
N LEU A 70 -5.15 6.50 1.56
CA LEU A 70 -6.16 5.97 0.65
C LEU A 70 -7.58 6.28 1.14
N ASP A 71 -8.46 6.60 0.19
CA ASP A 71 -9.90 6.71 0.45
C ASP A 71 -10.54 5.31 0.44
N ARG A 72 -11.14 4.93 1.56
CA ARG A 72 -11.78 3.62 1.76
C ARG A 72 -13.02 3.41 0.90
N GLU A 73 -13.74 4.48 0.57
CA GLU A 73 -14.94 4.44 -0.26
C GLU A 73 -14.60 4.49 -1.76
N ASN A 74 -13.37 4.88 -2.09
CA ASN A 74 -12.87 5.00 -3.45
C ASN A 74 -11.51 4.30 -3.61
N LEU A 75 -11.44 3.06 -3.13
CA LEU A 75 -10.24 2.25 -3.27
C LEU A 75 -9.98 1.91 -4.74
N PRO A 76 -8.70 1.86 -5.13
CA PRO A 76 -8.37 1.65 -6.52
C PRO A 76 -8.62 0.22 -6.99
N ASP A 77 -8.94 0.08 -8.27
CA ASP A 77 -9.05 -1.23 -8.90
C ASP A 77 -7.70 -1.99 -8.85
N TYR A 78 -7.76 -3.31 -8.69
CA TYR A 78 -6.58 -4.16 -8.60
C TYR A 78 -5.62 -4.02 -9.80
N SER A 79 -6.13 -3.68 -10.99
CA SER A 79 -5.30 -3.44 -12.18
C SER A 79 -4.44 -2.18 -12.07
N THR A 80 -4.79 -1.27 -11.17
CA THR A 80 -4.04 -0.06 -10.83
C THR A 80 -2.91 -0.37 -9.84
N ILE A 81 -3.10 -1.38 -8.99
CA ILE A 81 -2.11 -1.87 -8.00
C ILE A 81 -1.09 -2.82 -8.66
N TYR A 82 -1.45 -3.46 -9.77
CA TYR A 82 -0.58 -4.40 -10.47
C TYR A 82 0.47 -3.74 -11.38
N LYS A 83 0.24 -2.50 -11.84
CA LYS A 83 1.08 -1.82 -12.84
C LYS A 83 2.27 -1.12 -12.21
#